data_AF-I6LZT8-F1
#
_entry.id   AF-I6LZT8-F1
#
_cell.length_a   1.000
_cell.length_b   1.000
_cell.length_c   1.000
_cell.angle_alpha   90.00
_cell.angle_beta   90.00
_cell.angle_gamma   90.00
#
_symmetry.space_group_name_H-M   'P 1'
#
loop_
_entity.id
_entity.type
_entity.pdbx_description
1 polymer ?
#
loop_
_entity_poly.entity_id
_entity_poly.type
_entity_poly.pdbx_seq_one_letter_code
_entity_poly.pdbx_strand_id
1 'polypeptide(L)'
;EFEGSKRMRIAETGAAQLEEQVDSLIVVLNERLFSVMGDDAEMEKCFQCADDVLHNAVAGIAEIINVEGLVNVDFEDVKTVMGEQGK
;
A
#
# COMPACT_ATOMS: atom_id res chain seq x y z
N GLU A 1 6.72 -17.44 -4.28
CA GLU A 1 7.67 -18.16 -3.38
C GLU A 1 8.96 -17.40 -3.01
N PHE A 2 9.21 -16.20 -3.57
CA PHE A 2 10.49 -15.47 -3.45
C PHE A 2 10.97 -15.18 -2.02
N GLU A 3 10.05 -14.92 -1.09
CA GLU A 3 10.35 -14.62 0.32
C GLU A 3 10.09 -15.79 1.29
N GLY A 4 9.61 -16.92 0.75
CA GLY A 4 9.30 -18.14 1.49
C GLY A 4 7.95 -18.14 2.23
N SER A 5 7.37 -19.34 2.40
CA SER A 5 6.06 -19.55 3.03
C SER A 5 5.98 -19.09 4.49
N LYS A 6 7.10 -19.10 5.22
CA LYS A 6 7.17 -18.59 6.60
C LYS A 6 6.89 -17.09 6.69
N ARG A 7 7.47 -16.28 5.78
CA ARG A 7 7.21 -14.83 5.76
C ARG A 7 5.77 -14.53 5.37
N MET A 8 5.24 -15.24 4.37
CA MET A 8 3.84 -15.09 3.95
C MET A 8 2.87 -15.34 5.11
N ARG A 9 3.07 -16.43 5.86
CA ARG A 9 2.20 -16.74 7.02
C ARG A 9 2.23 -15.67 8.11
N ILE A 10 3.41 -15.09 8.35
CA ILE A 10 3.56 -13.99 9.32
C ILE A 10 2.85 -12.74 8.79
N ALA A 11 3.00 -12.43 7.50
CA ALA A 11 2.33 -11.29 6.87
C ALA A 11 0.81 -11.41 6.90
N GLU A 12 0.25 -12.58 6.57
CA GLU A 12 -1.21 -12.84 6.66
C GLU A 12 -1.73 -12.65 8.09
N THR A 13 -1.01 -13.19 9.09
CA THR A 13 -1.40 -13.05 10.50
C THR A 13 -1.32 -11.58 10.94
N GLY A 14 -0.25 -10.87 10.55
CA GLY A 14 -0.07 -9.46 10.88
C GLY A 14 -1.09 -8.56 10.18
N ALA A 15 -1.44 -8.85 8.93
CA ALA A 15 -2.44 -8.10 8.17
C ALA A 15 -3.83 -8.23 8.83
N ALA A 16 -4.24 -9.45 9.20
CA ALA A 16 -5.50 -9.67 9.91
C ALA A 16 -5.56 -8.92 11.26
N GLN A 17 -4.45 -8.90 12.01
CA GLN A 17 -4.36 -8.14 13.25
C GLN A 17 -4.41 -6.62 13.02
N LEU A 18 -3.82 -6.13 11.93
CA LEU A 18 -3.83 -4.70 11.59
C LEU A 18 -5.23 -4.25 11.16
N GLU A 19 -5.93 -5.07 10.38
CA GLU A 19 -7.29 -4.83 9.91
C GLU A 19 -8.28 -4.57 11.05
N GLU A 20 -8.10 -5.24 12.20
CA GLU A 20 -8.91 -5.01 13.40
C GLU A 20 -8.64 -3.65 14.10
N GLN A 21 -7.55 -2.96 13.75
CA GLN A 21 -7.06 -1.76 14.44
C GLN A 21 -7.04 -0.50 13.55
N VAL A 22 -7.36 -0.61 12.25
CA VAL A 22 -7.31 0.50 11.30
C VAL A 22 -8.65 0.69 10.58
N ASP A 23 -8.98 1.93 10.22
CA ASP A 23 -10.18 2.21 9.42
C ASP A 23 -10.06 1.65 8.00
N SER A 24 -8.86 1.73 7.42
CA SER A 24 -8.54 1.22 6.09
C SER A 24 -7.16 0.58 6.06
N LEU A 25 -7.03 -0.57 5.40
CA LEU A 25 -5.78 -1.30 5.22
C LEU A 25 -5.40 -1.35 3.74
N ILE A 26 -4.26 -0.76 3.38
CA ILE A 26 -3.70 -0.83 2.03
C ILE A 26 -2.63 -1.93 2.01
N VAL A 27 -2.83 -2.96 1.19
CA VAL A 27 -1.89 -4.07 1.03
C VAL A 27 -1.19 -3.98 -0.32
N VAL A 28 0.14 -3.85 -0.29
CA VAL A 28 0.98 -3.86 -1.49
C VAL A 28 1.53 -5.27 -1.72
N LEU A 29 1.19 -5.87 -2.87
CA LEU A 29 1.62 -7.22 -3.23
C LEU A 29 2.99 -7.19 -3.92
N ASN A 30 4.06 -7.49 -3.17
CA ASN A 30 5.44 -7.54 -3.70
C ASN A 30 5.58 -8.46 -4.92
N GLU A 31 4.82 -9.57 -4.99
CA GLU A 31 4.84 -10.49 -6.14
C GLU A 31 4.47 -9.80 -7.46
N ARG A 32 3.58 -8.80 -7.43
CA ARG A 32 3.24 -8.01 -8.63
C ARG A 32 4.40 -7.10 -9.03
N LEU A 33 5.10 -6.51 -8.07
CA LEU A 33 6.24 -5.61 -8.33
C LEU A 33 7.39 -6.37 -8.98
N PHE A 34 7.73 -7.55 -8.46
CA PHE A 34 8.77 -8.40 -9.04
C PHE A 34 8.44 -8.80 -10.49
N SER A 35 7.16 -9.10 -10.79
CA SER A 35 6.75 -9.44 -12.17
C SER A 35 6.93 -8.30 -13.18
N VAL A 36 6.86 -7.04 -12.72
CA VAL A 36 7.06 -5.85 -13.56
C VAL A 36 8.55 -5.53 -13.72
N MET A 37 9.35 -5.77 -12.68
CA MET A 37 10.80 -5.51 -12.68
C MET A 37 11.60 -6.51 -13.52
N GLY A 38 11.05 -7.72 -13.74
CA GLY A 38 11.68 -8.78 -14.53
C GLY A 38 12.66 -9.64 -13.73
N ASP A 39 12.98 -10.82 -14.25
CA ASP A 39 13.75 -11.85 -13.55
C ASP A 39 15.23 -11.47 -13.29
N ASP A 40 15.75 -10.48 -14.02
CA ASP A 40 17.13 -9.99 -13.89
C ASP A 40 17.29 -8.90 -12.82
N ALA A 41 16.18 -8.48 -12.18
CA ALA A 41 16.22 -7.41 -11.19
C ALA A 41 16.84 -7.88 -9.87
N GLU A 42 17.84 -7.14 -9.40
CA GLU A 42 18.46 -7.36 -8.10
C GLU A 42 17.44 -7.17 -6.98
N MET A 43 17.47 -8.06 -5.98
CA MET A 43 16.54 -8.05 -4.85
C MET A 43 16.46 -6.68 -4.16
N GLU A 44 17.59 -5.99 -4.00
CA GLU A 44 17.64 -4.65 -3.40
C GLU A 44 16.84 -3.62 -4.21
N LYS A 45 16.95 -3.63 -5.55
CA LYS A 45 16.20 -2.72 -6.43
C LYS A 45 14.71 -2.99 -6.37
N CYS A 46 14.32 -4.25 -6.20
CA CYS A 46 12.92 -4.60 -6.07
C CYS A 46 12.32 -4.14 -4.73
N PHE A 47 13.10 -4.18 -3.64
CA PHE A 47 12.68 -3.57 -2.37
C PHE A 47 12.59 -2.05 -2.47
N GLN A 48 13.54 -1.40 -3.14
CA GLN A 48 13.45 0.05 -3.42
C GLN A 48 12.17 0.39 -4.21
N CYS A 49 11.80 -0.43 -5.19
CA CYS A 49 10.54 -0.25 -5.93
C CYS A 49 9.32 -0.40 -5.02
N ALA A 50 9.33 -1.33 -4.06
CA ALA A 50 8.26 -1.47 -3.08
C ALA A 50 8.16 -0.23 -2.17
N ASP A 51 9.29 0.31 -1.72
CA ASP A 51 9.35 1.54 -0.93
C ASP A 51 8.80 2.73 -1.73
N ASP A 52 9.14 2.85 -3.01
CA ASP A 52 8.61 3.89 -3.89
C ASP A 52 7.09 3.78 -4.05
N VAL A 53 6.54 2.57 -4.17
CA VAL A 53 5.08 2.37 -4.26
C VAL A 53 4.39 2.79 -2.97
N LEU A 54 4.95 2.43 -1.80
CA LEU A 54 4.42 2.87 -0.51
C LEU A 54 4.50 4.39 -0.35
N HIS A 55 5.63 5.00 -0.74
CA HIS A 55 5.80 6.45 -0.71
C HIS A 55 4.76 7.16 -1.58
N ASN A 56 4.60 6.71 -2.83
CA ASN A 56 3.64 7.29 -3.77
C ASN A 56 2.19 7.12 -3.30
N ALA A 57 1.84 5.98 -2.71
CA ALA A 57 0.50 5.75 -2.16
C ALA A 57 0.17 6.74 -1.03
N VAL A 58 1.09 6.91 -0.07
CA VAL A 58 0.92 7.84 1.04
C VAL A 58 0.95 9.30 0.57
N ALA A 59 1.88 9.64 -0.31
CA ALA A 59 2.00 10.99 -0.87
C ALA A 59 0.74 11.37 -1.65
N GLY A 60 0.18 10.47 -2.45
CA GLY A 60 -1.04 10.74 -3.22
C GLY A 60 -2.24 11.06 -2.32
N ILE A 61 -2.44 10.31 -1.23
CA ILE A 61 -3.50 10.59 -0.27
C ILE A 61 -3.24 11.92 0.45
N ALA A 62 -2.00 12.16 0.87
CA ALA A 62 -1.63 13.39 1.57
C ALA A 62 -1.73 14.64 0.69
N GLU A 63 -1.45 14.53 -0.61
CA GLU A 63 -1.51 15.63 -1.56
C GLU A 63 -2.96 16.05 -1.85
N ILE A 64 -3.89 15.08 -2.00
CA ILE A 64 -5.32 15.35 -2.17
C ILE A 64 -5.88 16.20 -1.01
N ILE A 65 -5.36 16.00 0.21
CA ILE A 65 -5.81 16.73 1.40
C ILE A 65 -5.14 18.12 1.50
N ASN A 66 -3.85 18.22 1.16
CA ASN A 66 -3.04 19.41 1.47
C ASN A 66 -2.88 20.39 0.32
N VAL A 67 -3.06 19.96 -0.94
CA VAL A 67 -2.84 20.79 -2.11
C VAL A 67 -4.18 21.19 -2.71
N GLU A 68 -4.45 22.50 -2.74
CA GLU A 68 -5.65 23.04 -3.38
C GLU A 68 -5.59 22.78 -4.90
N GLY A 69 -6.39 21.84 -5.37
CA GLY A 69 -6.64 21.59 -6.79
C GLY A 69 -7.85 22.37 -7.32
N LEU A 70 -8.05 22.32 -8.65
CA LEU A 70 -9.27 22.87 -9.29
C LEU A 70 -10.56 22.19 -8.81
N VAL A 71 -10.45 20.94 -8.35
CA VAL A 71 -11.49 20.19 -7.65
C VAL A 71 -10.90 19.82 -6.29
N ASN A 72 -11.31 20.54 -5.25
CA ASN A 72 -10.85 20.28 -3.90
C ASN A 72 -11.74 19.19 -3.28
N VAL A 73 -11.14 18.09 -2.85
CA VAL A 73 -11.83 17.06 -2.05
C VAL A 73 -11.57 17.42 -0.59
N ASP A 74 -12.62 17.51 0.23
CA ASP A 74 -12.42 17.87 1.64
C ASP A 74 -11.99 16.65 2.48
N PHE A 75 -11.47 16.92 3.67
CA PHE A 75 -10.97 15.86 4.55
C PHE A 75 -12.09 14.90 5.02
N GLU A 76 -13.33 15.35 5.09
CA GLU A 76 -14.46 14.52 5.51
C GLU A 76 -14.91 13.58 4.38
N ASP A 77 -14.81 13.99 3.11
CA ASP A 77 -15.04 13.14 1.94
C ASP A 77 -14.01 12.01 1.89
N VAL A 78 -12.71 12.32 2.06
CA VAL A 78 -11.64 11.32 2.10
C VAL A 78 -11.85 10.35 3.27
N LYS A 79 -12.15 10.87 4.46
CA LYS A 79 -12.42 10.06 5.65
C LYS A 79 -13.64 9.16 5.49
N THR A 80 -14.69 9.63 4.79
CA THR A 80 -15.89 8.83 4.52
C THR A 80 -15.56 7.66 3.58
N VAL A 81 -14.84 7.91 2.49
CA VAL A 81 -14.43 6.84 1.55
C VAL A 81 -13.45 5.86 2.20
N MET A 82 -12.54 6.33 3.05
CA MET A 82 -11.60 5.46 3.75
C MET A 82 -12.26 4.69 4.92
N GLY A 83 -13.34 5.20 5.49
CA GLY A 83 -14.13 4.53 6.53
C GLY A 83 -15.14 3.52 6.00
N GLU A 84 -15.56 3.65 4.74
CA GLU A 84 -16.29 2.59 4.03
C GLU A 84 -15.31 1.47 3.67
N GLN A 85 -15.11 0.54 4.60
CA GLN A 85 -14.30 -0.66 4.38
C GLN A 85 -14.74 -1.38 3.10
N GLY A 86 -13.91 -1.28 2.06
CA GLY A 86 -13.96 -2.18 0.93
C GLY A 86 -13.61 -3.58 1.42
N LYS A 87 -14.54 -4.52 1.25
CA LYS A 87 -14.24 -5.95 1.37
C LYS A 87 -13.24 -6.39 0.31
#